data_AF-A0AAT9QX32-F1
#
_entry.id   AF-A0AAT9QX32-F1
#
_cell.length_a   1.000
_cell.length_b   1.000
_cell.length_c   1.000
_cell.angle_alpha   90.00
_cell.angle_beta   90.00
_cell.angle_gamma   90.00
#
_symmetry.space_group_name_H-M   'P 1'
#
loop_
_entity.id
_entity.type
_entity.pdbx_description
1 polymer ?
#
loop_
_entity_poly.entity_id
_entity_poly.type
_entity_poly.pdbx_seq_one_letter_code
_entity_poly.pdbx_strand_id
1 'polypeptide(L)'
;MSAELAKTGGALAIRPDQTQWTEEQGLVLRQSGISDAVTKAELSGFLHLCQRTGLDPFSRQIYLIGRYSKKEQRDVFTPQTGIDGYRVIAQRVTSQTGGSYGYEDTLWCDTSGKWRDVWLADVPPAAAKATVIRNGQRFSAVARFSEYVQAFPDGNPKGLWAKMPAGQIAKCAEALALRKAFPHDLAGVYTAEEMAQADNPAPERHLRKVQPGEGDPWANDGQQGTTAVKGRSQPAQDIADVAAQTSNQGAVKDLYRQARDEGLLAETVKVDRELSELGAYLIARGKQLAAPAPEKTGDGSGEVIEGEIVETLSEGPSVVEGPSEADVAEHQLRTAAKAAGLDNLDAEFEQSYGIPIAQAGAQQLREMTAILTGHAA
;
A
#
# COMPACT_ATOMS: atom_id res chain seq x y z
N MET A 1 38.10 17.35 9.84
CA MET A 1 38.49 16.61 11.07
C MET A 1 37.26 16.56 11.96
N SER A 2 36.32 15.67 11.64
CA SER A 2 35.09 15.52 12.41
C SER A 2 35.41 14.72 13.66
N ALA A 3 35.07 15.27 14.83
CA ALA A 3 35.24 14.61 16.11
C ALA A 3 34.38 13.34 16.14
N GLU A 4 35.01 12.21 15.84
CA GLU A 4 34.52 10.90 16.20
C GLU A 4 34.54 10.86 17.73
N LEU A 5 33.39 11.16 18.36
CA LEU A 5 33.17 10.82 19.75
C LEU A 5 33.31 9.30 19.84
N ALA A 6 34.52 8.83 20.17
CA ALA A 6 34.75 7.49 20.65
C ALA A 6 33.86 7.32 21.89
N LYS A 7 32.65 6.78 21.70
CA LYS A 7 31.81 6.28 22.78
C LYS A 7 32.67 5.24 23.49
N THR A 8 33.28 5.65 24.60
CA THR A 8 33.93 4.76 25.56
C THR A 8 32.80 3.94 26.17
N GLY A 9 32.42 2.87 25.47
CA GLY A 9 31.32 2.02 25.87
C GLY A 9 31.66 1.39 27.21
N GLY A 10 30.81 1.64 28.22
CA GLY A 10 30.86 0.89 29.47
C GLY A 10 30.75 -0.62 29.19
N ALA A 11 31.05 -1.45 30.18
CA ALA A 11 31.23 -2.89 29.97
C ALA A 11 30.01 -3.64 29.38
N LEU A 12 28.81 -3.02 29.42
CA LEU A 12 27.59 -3.53 28.79
C LEU A 12 27.44 -3.15 27.31
N ALA A 13 28.21 -2.20 26.78
CA ALA A 13 28.05 -1.72 25.42
C ALA A 13 28.23 -2.83 24.37
N ILE A 14 27.27 -2.92 23.45
CA ILE A 14 27.32 -3.87 22.32
C ILE A 14 28.29 -3.34 21.27
N ARG A 15 29.31 -4.14 20.96
CA ARG A 15 30.31 -3.77 19.96
C ARG A 15 29.97 -4.37 18.59
N PRO A 16 30.27 -3.68 17.48
CA PRO A 16 29.99 -4.19 16.13
C PRO A 16 30.73 -5.49 15.79
N ASP A 17 31.91 -5.69 16.37
CA ASP A 17 32.79 -6.86 16.15
C ASP A 17 32.52 -8.02 17.13
N GLN A 18 31.59 -7.84 18.06
CA GLN A 18 31.29 -8.83 19.09
C GLN A 18 30.57 -10.06 18.49
N THR A 19 31.11 -11.26 18.71
CA THR A 19 30.50 -12.50 18.20
C THR A 19 29.67 -13.24 19.24
N GLN A 20 29.81 -12.90 20.53
CA GLN A 20 29.13 -13.53 21.65
C GLN A 20 28.91 -12.54 22.79
N TRP A 21 27.86 -12.73 23.59
CA TRP A 21 27.63 -11.96 24.82
C TRP A 21 28.80 -12.09 25.79
N THR A 22 29.21 -10.98 26.40
CA THR A 22 30.18 -11.01 27.50
C THR A 22 29.53 -11.58 28.76
N GLU A 23 30.34 -12.01 29.72
CA GLU A 23 29.83 -12.53 31.00
C GLU A 23 28.96 -11.48 31.72
N GLU A 24 29.44 -10.23 31.80
CA GLU A 24 28.70 -9.14 32.43
C GLU A 24 27.37 -8.84 31.72
N GLN A 25 27.38 -8.80 30.38
CA GLN A 25 26.15 -8.64 29.60
C GLN A 25 25.18 -9.79 29.85
N GLY A 26 25.67 -11.03 29.88
CA GLY A 26 24.88 -12.21 30.16
C GLY A 26 24.21 -12.18 31.54
N LEU A 27 24.93 -11.70 32.57
CA LEU A 27 24.38 -11.54 33.92
C LEU A 27 23.23 -10.53 33.95
N VAL A 28 23.40 -9.37 33.30
CA VAL A 28 22.36 -8.33 33.26
C VAL A 28 21.16 -8.79 32.44
N LEU A 29 21.39 -9.50 31.32
CA LEU A 29 20.31 -10.09 30.52
C LEU A 29 19.47 -11.07 31.33
N ARG A 30 20.10 -11.96 32.10
CA ARG A 30 19.38 -12.89 33.01
C ARG A 30 18.58 -12.16 34.06
N GLN A 31 19.17 -11.15 34.71
CA GLN A 31 18.46 -10.33 35.70
C GLN A 31 17.27 -9.59 35.08
N SER A 32 17.34 -9.26 33.79
CA SER A 32 16.26 -8.61 33.04
C SER A 32 15.11 -9.56 32.66
N GLY A 33 15.18 -10.84 33.05
CA GLY A 33 14.10 -11.82 32.87
C GLY A 33 14.34 -12.82 31.74
N ILE A 34 15.53 -12.85 31.14
CA ILE A 34 15.91 -13.87 30.15
C ILE A 34 16.24 -15.17 30.90
N SER A 35 15.41 -16.19 30.70
CA SER A 35 15.56 -17.51 31.34
C SER A 35 16.84 -18.23 30.91
N ASP A 36 17.38 -19.10 31.77
CA ASP A 36 18.46 -20.01 31.38
C ASP A 36 18.04 -21.04 30.31
N ALA A 37 16.74 -21.12 29.99
CA ALA A 37 16.21 -21.94 28.91
C ALA A 37 16.49 -21.38 27.50
N VAL A 38 17.01 -20.15 27.37
CA VAL A 38 17.31 -19.58 26.05
C VAL A 38 18.47 -20.32 25.40
N THR A 39 18.25 -20.74 24.15
CA THR A 39 19.28 -21.44 23.38
C THR A 39 20.38 -20.48 22.92
N LYS A 40 21.58 -21.02 22.68
CA LYS A 40 22.70 -20.24 22.10
C LYS A 40 22.34 -19.62 20.75
N ALA A 41 21.51 -20.30 19.94
CA ALA A 41 21.06 -19.80 18.65
C ALA A 41 20.13 -18.58 18.80
N GLU A 42 19.17 -18.63 19.73
CA GLU A 42 18.28 -17.49 20.05
C GLU A 42 19.08 -16.30 20.60
N LEU A 43 20.05 -16.53 21.50
CA LEU A 43 20.94 -15.48 22.01
C LEU A 43 21.82 -14.86 20.93
N SER A 44 22.35 -15.67 20.02
CA SER A 44 23.16 -15.20 18.90
C SER A 44 22.34 -14.37 17.91
N GLY A 45 21.14 -14.85 17.57
CA GLY A 45 20.18 -14.09 16.75
C GLY A 45 19.79 -12.76 17.40
N PHE A 46 19.61 -12.74 18.72
CA PHE A 46 19.33 -11.52 19.46
C PHE A 46 20.50 -10.53 19.42
N LEU A 47 21.74 -10.99 19.59
CA LEU A 47 22.94 -10.17 19.47
C LEU A 47 23.06 -9.57 18.07
N HIS A 48 22.92 -10.40 17.04
CA HIS A 48 22.97 -9.97 15.64
C HIS A 48 21.92 -8.87 15.37
N LEU A 49 20.70 -9.02 15.89
CA LEU A 49 19.66 -8.02 15.74
C LEU A 49 20.01 -6.71 16.46
N CYS A 50 20.53 -6.78 17.69
CA CYS A 50 21.00 -5.60 18.43
C CYS A 50 22.11 -4.86 17.67
N GLN A 51 23.05 -5.59 17.06
CA GLN A 51 24.13 -5.00 16.25
C GLN A 51 23.61 -4.37 14.96
N ARG A 52 22.77 -5.10 14.20
CA ARG A 52 22.22 -4.64 12.92
C ARG A 52 21.37 -3.37 13.07
N THR A 53 20.57 -3.32 14.13
CA THR A 53 19.65 -2.20 14.40
C THR A 53 20.28 -1.11 15.27
N GLY A 54 21.39 -1.43 15.94
CA GLY A 54 21.99 -0.64 17.01
C GLY A 54 21.04 -0.36 18.18
N LEU A 55 20.04 -1.22 18.40
CA LEU A 55 19.17 -1.15 19.58
C LEU A 55 19.89 -1.72 20.80
N ASP A 56 19.69 -1.06 21.93
CA ASP A 56 20.31 -1.46 23.19
C ASP A 56 19.31 -2.22 24.10
N PRO A 57 19.57 -3.50 24.40
CA PRO A 57 18.73 -4.27 25.33
C PRO A 57 18.79 -3.73 26.76
N PHE A 58 19.90 -3.10 27.17
CA PHE A 58 20.08 -2.61 28.54
C PHE A 58 19.35 -1.28 28.80
N SER A 59 19.14 -0.50 27.74
CA SER A 59 18.29 0.70 27.75
C SER A 59 16.82 0.40 27.47
N ARG A 60 16.38 -0.87 27.53
CA ARG A 60 14.98 -1.28 27.35
C ARG A 60 14.38 -0.92 25.98
N GLN A 61 15.23 -0.83 24.95
CA GLN A 61 14.79 -0.54 23.58
C GLN A 61 14.33 -1.81 22.85
N ILE A 62 14.93 -2.95 23.20
CA ILE A 62 14.62 -4.27 22.66
C ILE A 62 14.70 -5.32 23.77
N TYR A 63 13.85 -6.34 23.67
CA TYR A 63 13.69 -7.40 24.67
C TYR A 63 13.78 -8.76 23.99
N LEU A 64 14.17 -9.79 24.74
CA LEU A 64 14.06 -11.18 24.31
C LEU A 64 12.96 -11.85 25.14
N ILE A 65 11.82 -12.15 24.52
CA ILE A 65 10.63 -12.60 25.22
C ILE A 65 10.38 -14.08 24.92
N GLY A 66 10.29 -14.89 25.97
CA GLY A 66 9.91 -16.30 25.89
C GLY A 66 8.40 -16.46 25.84
N ARG A 67 7.91 -17.26 24.88
CA ARG A 67 6.52 -17.71 24.83
C ARG A 67 6.48 -19.23 24.67
N TYR A 68 5.61 -19.89 25.42
CA TYR A 68 5.45 -21.33 25.32
C TYR A 68 4.91 -21.72 23.94
N SER A 69 5.68 -22.52 23.21
CA SER A 69 5.29 -23.10 21.93
C SER A 69 4.80 -24.52 22.13
N LYS A 70 3.53 -24.79 21.81
CA LYS A 70 2.99 -26.16 21.79
C LYS A 70 3.68 -27.02 20.72
N LYS A 71 4.19 -26.42 19.65
CA LYS A 71 4.89 -27.16 18.58
C LYS A 71 6.26 -27.62 19.05
N GLU A 72 7.02 -26.72 19.66
CA GLU A 72 8.39 -26.99 20.10
C GLU A 72 8.44 -27.59 21.53
N GLN A 73 7.28 -27.67 22.21
CA GLN A 73 7.13 -28.17 23.58
C GLN A 73 8.06 -27.48 24.59
N ARG A 74 8.40 -26.22 24.33
CA ARG A 74 9.28 -25.38 25.15
C ARG A 74 8.93 -23.91 24.99
N ASP A 75 9.49 -23.07 25.85
CA ASP A 75 9.52 -21.64 25.60
C ASP A 75 10.45 -21.32 24.42
N VAL A 76 9.90 -20.65 23.41
CA VAL A 76 10.64 -20.12 22.27
C VAL A 76 10.86 -18.63 22.51
N PHE A 77 12.11 -18.19 22.40
CA PHE A 77 12.51 -16.82 22.71
C PHE A 77 12.66 -16.01 21.43
N THR A 78 11.86 -14.95 21.32
CA THR A 78 11.88 -14.09 20.13
C THR A 78 12.16 -12.64 20.51
N PRO A 79 13.06 -11.96 19.78
CA PRO A 79 13.29 -10.54 19.99
C PRO A 79 12.03 -9.71 19.71
N GLN A 80 11.72 -8.78 20.61
CA GLN A 80 10.60 -7.85 20.51
C GLN A 80 11.09 -6.44 20.80
N THR A 81 10.77 -5.50 19.93
CA THR A 81 11.21 -4.11 20.05
C THR A 81 10.16 -3.29 20.76
N GLY A 82 10.59 -2.49 21.74
CA GLY A 82 9.69 -1.52 22.37
C GLY A 82 9.41 -0.35 21.43
N ILE A 83 8.34 0.39 21.68
CA ILE A 83 8.04 1.61 20.91
C ILE A 83 9.20 2.62 20.96
N ASP A 84 9.91 2.69 22.10
CA ASP A 84 11.09 3.54 22.23
C ASP A 84 12.25 3.09 21.33
N GLY A 85 12.37 1.79 21.04
CA GLY A 85 13.31 1.29 20.05
C GLY A 85 13.01 1.81 18.65
N TYR A 86 11.74 1.83 18.25
CA TYR A 86 11.33 2.43 16.98
C TYR A 86 11.65 3.93 16.93
N ARG A 87 11.37 4.66 18.02
CA ARG A 87 11.70 6.09 18.14
C ARG A 87 13.20 6.35 18.02
N VAL A 88 14.02 5.53 18.66
CA VAL A 88 15.49 5.63 18.58
C VAL A 88 15.99 5.37 17.15
N ILE A 89 15.43 4.38 16.45
CA ILE A 89 15.76 4.13 15.04
C ILE A 89 15.36 5.33 14.18
N ALA A 90 14.12 5.80 14.31
CA ALA A 90 13.61 6.96 13.57
C ALA A 90 14.48 8.20 13.77
N GLN A 91 14.82 8.53 15.02
CA GLN A 91 15.71 9.64 15.36
C GLN A 91 17.09 9.48 14.75
N ARG A 92 17.68 8.29 14.86
CA ARG A 92 19.03 8.02 14.36
C ARG A 92 19.11 8.16 12.84
N VAL A 93 18.18 7.54 12.12
CA VAL A 93 18.13 7.61 10.65
C VAL A 93 17.90 9.05 10.20
N THR A 94 17.02 9.78 10.86
CA THR A 94 16.78 11.19 10.57
C THR A 94 18.05 12.02 10.76
N SER A 95 18.76 11.84 11.88
CA SER A 95 20.04 12.51 12.14
C SER A 95 21.13 12.14 11.13
N GLN A 96 21.18 10.90 10.65
CA GLN A 96 22.16 10.44 9.66
C GLN A 96 21.87 10.96 8.25
N THR A 97 20.60 11.09 7.89
CA THR A 97 20.16 11.53 6.55
C THR A 97 19.98 13.04 6.44
N GLY A 98 20.06 13.79 7.55
CA GLY A 98 19.83 15.23 7.58
C GLY A 98 18.35 15.62 7.36
N GLY A 99 17.43 14.67 7.53
CA GLY A 99 15.99 14.91 7.38
C GLY A 99 15.33 15.50 8.63
N SER A 100 13.99 15.50 8.62
CA SER A 100 13.19 15.83 9.80
C SER A 100 12.10 14.78 10.01
N TYR A 101 11.73 14.56 11.28
CA TYR A 101 10.50 13.87 11.61
C TYR A 101 9.88 14.41 12.90
N GLY A 102 8.59 14.17 13.06
CA GLY A 102 7.80 14.56 14.21
C GLY A 102 6.47 13.81 14.23
N TYR A 103 5.57 14.26 15.10
CA TYR A 103 4.27 13.64 15.30
C TYR A 103 3.17 14.69 15.26
N GLU A 104 1.99 14.29 14.81
CA GLU A 104 0.74 14.97 15.19
C GLU A 104 0.20 14.38 16.48
N ASP A 105 -0.86 15.00 17.01
CA ASP A 105 -1.57 14.46 18.17
C ASP A 105 -2.09 13.05 17.89
N THR A 106 -1.94 12.19 18.91
CA THR A 106 -2.58 10.89 18.90
C THR A 106 -4.07 11.08 19.17
N LEU A 107 -4.91 10.45 18.35
CA LEU A 107 -6.36 10.51 18.52
C LEU A 107 -6.91 9.14 18.90
N TRP A 108 -7.99 9.12 19.69
CA TRP A 108 -8.74 7.93 20.07
C TRP A 108 -10.16 8.01 19.56
N CYS A 109 -10.69 6.88 19.13
CA CYS A 109 -12.05 6.76 18.62
C CYS A 109 -12.92 6.01 19.62
N ASP A 110 -14.10 6.54 19.92
CA ASP A 110 -15.13 5.80 20.65
C ASP A 110 -15.93 4.87 19.75
N THR A 111 -16.80 4.04 20.34
CA THR A 111 -17.64 3.09 19.59
C THR A 111 -18.68 3.77 18.70
N SER A 112 -18.93 5.07 18.87
CA SER A 112 -19.79 5.86 18.00
C SER A 112 -19.06 6.39 16.75
N GLY A 113 -17.74 6.19 16.67
CA GLY A 113 -16.92 6.69 15.56
C GLY A 113 -16.35 8.09 15.79
N LYS A 114 -16.56 8.70 16.98
CA LYS A 114 -16.08 10.04 17.28
C LYS A 114 -14.64 10.01 17.77
N TRP A 115 -13.79 10.79 17.09
CA TRP A 115 -12.37 10.96 17.43
C TRP A 115 -12.14 12.06 18.46
N ARG A 116 -11.18 11.83 19.36
CA ARG A 116 -10.82 12.72 20.48
C ARG A 116 -9.31 12.72 20.65
N ASP A 117 -8.76 13.87 21.00
CA ASP A 117 -7.35 14.10 21.33
C ASP A 117 -6.97 13.61 22.74
N VAL A 118 -7.95 13.38 23.61
CA VAL A 118 -7.75 12.81 24.94
C VAL A 118 -8.80 11.74 25.23
N TRP A 119 -8.38 10.63 25.84
CA TRP A 119 -9.25 9.56 26.29
C TRP A 119 -9.38 9.52 27.82
N LEU A 120 -10.52 9.98 28.33
CA LEU A 120 -10.81 10.06 29.78
C LEU A 120 -11.81 9.00 30.27
N ALA A 121 -12.35 8.18 29.37
CA ALA A 121 -13.34 7.18 29.73
C ALA A 121 -12.69 5.95 30.37
N ASP A 122 -13.36 5.34 31.35
CA ASP A 122 -12.93 4.11 32.02
C ASP A 122 -13.08 2.84 31.14
N VAL A 123 -13.68 2.99 29.96
CA VAL A 123 -13.79 1.93 28.96
C VAL A 123 -12.68 2.05 27.92
N PRO A 124 -12.19 0.93 27.35
CA PRO A 124 -11.23 0.98 26.26
C PRO A 124 -11.75 1.78 25.05
N PRO A 125 -10.91 2.58 24.38
CA PRO A 125 -11.25 3.16 23.09
C PRO A 125 -11.43 2.07 22.04
N ALA A 126 -12.28 2.32 21.04
CA ALA A 126 -12.50 1.39 19.94
C ALA A 126 -11.29 1.35 18.98
N ALA A 127 -10.59 2.48 18.83
CA ALA A 127 -9.36 2.57 18.05
C ALA A 127 -8.48 3.72 18.52
N ALA A 128 -7.21 3.71 18.11
CA ALA A 128 -6.33 4.88 18.16
C ALA A 128 -5.71 5.15 16.79
N LYS A 129 -5.35 6.41 16.56
CA LYS A 129 -4.68 6.90 15.35
C LYS A 129 -3.43 7.68 15.76
N ALA A 130 -2.32 7.38 15.10
CA ALA A 130 -1.10 8.17 15.20
C ALA A 130 -0.68 8.61 13.80
N THR A 131 -0.12 9.81 13.70
CA THR A 131 0.46 10.32 12.46
C THR A 131 1.91 10.72 12.73
N VAL A 132 2.83 10.13 11.96
CA VAL A 132 4.22 10.56 11.89
C VAL A 132 4.37 11.50 10.71
N ILE A 133 5.02 12.64 10.93
CA ILE A 133 5.42 13.55 9.85
C ILE A 133 6.89 13.29 9.58
N ARG A 134 7.28 12.99 8.34
CA ARG A 134 8.69 12.83 7.94
C ARG A 134 8.92 13.61 6.66
N ASN A 135 9.90 14.52 6.66
CA ASN A 135 10.23 15.37 5.52
C ASN A 135 9.00 16.06 4.89
N GLY A 136 8.09 16.57 5.73
CA GLY A 136 6.85 17.23 5.30
C GLY A 136 5.71 16.29 4.87
N GLN A 137 5.95 14.99 4.76
CA GLN A 137 4.92 14.00 4.39
C GLN A 137 4.29 13.36 5.63
N ARG A 138 2.98 13.06 5.55
CA ARG A 138 2.20 12.48 6.64
C ARG A 138 2.03 10.97 6.47
N PHE A 139 2.37 10.21 7.51
CA PHE A 139 2.24 8.76 7.60
C PHE A 139 1.29 8.42 8.75
N SER A 140 0.01 8.27 8.44
CA SER A 140 -1.03 8.00 9.43
C SER A 140 -1.37 6.51 9.49
N ALA A 141 -1.64 6.00 10.69
CA ALA A 141 -2.12 4.63 10.90
C ALA A 141 -3.16 4.58 12.02
N VAL A 142 -4.13 3.67 11.86
CA VAL A 142 -5.19 3.40 12.82
C VAL A 142 -5.04 1.96 13.31
N ALA A 143 -5.07 1.76 14.63
CA ALA A 143 -5.12 0.45 15.26
C ALA A 143 -6.46 0.28 15.97
N ARG A 144 -7.20 -0.79 15.63
CA ARG A 144 -8.48 -1.12 16.28
C ARG A 144 -8.23 -1.97 17.52
N PHE A 145 -8.86 -1.61 18.64
CA PHE A 145 -8.66 -2.30 19.91
C PHE A 145 -8.95 -3.80 19.81
N SER A 146 -10.05 -4.17 19.13
CA SER A 146 -10.48 -5.55 18.93
C SER A 146 -9.47 -6.42 18.17
N GLU A 147 -8.59 -5.84 17.36
CA GLU A 147 -7.62 -6.58 16.55
C GLU A 147 -6.32 -6.85 17.32
N TYR A 148 -5.96 -5.96 18.24
CA TYR A 148 -4.66 -5.99 18.93
C TYR A 148 -4.73 -6.48 20.38
N VAL A 149 -5.90 -6.38 21.02
CA VAL A 149 -6.04 -6.73 22.43
C VAL A 149 -5.66 -8.20 22.65
N GLN A 150 -4.75 -8.44 23.60
CA GLN A 150 -4.53 -9.77 24.14
C GLN A 150 -5.55 -9.99 25.24
N ALA A 151 -6.41 -10.99 25.06
CA ALA A 151 -7.46 -11.34 25.99
C ALA A 151 -7.30 -12.76 26.54
N PHE A 152 -7.89 -13.02 27.69
CA PHE A 152 -8.14 -14.38 28.17
C PHE A 152 -9.22 -15.06 27.33
N PRO A 153 -9.40 -16.40 27.44
CA PRO A 153 -10.46 -17.11 26.72
C PRO A 153 -11.89 -16.62 27.00
N ASP A 154 -12.10 -15.90 28.12
CA ASP A 154 -13.37 -15.27 28.50
C ASP A 154 -13.61 -13.90 27.84
N GLY A 155 -12.65 -13.41 27.04
CA GLY A 155 -12.70 -12.12 26.35
C GLY A 155 -12.16 -10.94 27.16
N ASN A 156 -11.77 -11.13 28.42
CA ASN A 156 -11.25 -10.04 29.24
C ASN A 156 -9.81 -9.67 28.84
N PRO A 157 -9.46 -8.37 28.74
CA PRO A 157 -8.10 -7.94 28.44
C PRO A 157 -7.07 -8.45 29.47
N LYS A 158 -5.87 -8.79 29.00
CA LYS A 158 -4.79 -9.34 29.83
C LYS A 158 -3.68 -8.32 30.11
N GLY A 159 -3.17 -8.32 31.34
CA GLY A 159 -1.97 -7.58 31.72
C GLY A 159 -2.08 -6.08 31.47
N LEU A 160 -1.17 -5.51 30.68
CA LEU A 160 -1.15 -4.08 30.34
C LEU A 160 -2.41 -3.64 29.59
N TRP A 161 -3.07 -4.54 28.86
CA TRP A 161 -4.31 -4.21 28.15
C TRP A 161 -5.48 -3.94 29.09
N ALA A 162 -5.53 -4.58 30.26
CA ALA A 162 -6.54 -4.28 31.28
C ALA A 162 -6.21 -2.99 32.05
N LYS A 163 -4.92 -2.75 32.33
CA LYS A 163 -4.48 -1.63 33.16
C LYS A 163 -4.45 -0.29 32.40
N MET A 164 -4.03 -0.30 31.14
CA MET A 164 -3.81 0.91 30.33
C MET A 164 -4.24 0.73 28.87
N PRO A 165 -5.52 0.40 28.60
CA PRO A 165 -6.01 0.04 27.26
C PRO A 165 -5.77 1.13 26.21
N ALA A 166 -6.06 2.39 26.55
CA ALA A 166 -5.90 3.52 25.64
C ALA A 166 -4.43 3.74 25.24
N GLY A 167 -3.52 3.63 26.21
CA GLY A 167 -2.08 3.74 25.97
C GLY A 167 -1.53 2.58 25.14
N GLN A 168 -2.03 1.36 25.35
CA GLN A 168 -1.59 0.20 24.58
C GLN A 168 -1.99 0.30 23.10
N ILE A 169 -3.24 0.65 22.81
CA ILE A 169 -3.66 0.78 21.41
C ILE A 169 -3.01 1.99 20.70
N ALA A 170 -2.72 3.06 21.43
CA ALA A 170 -1.96 4.20 20.92
C ALA A 170 -0.54 3.80 20.48
N LYS A 171 0.16 2.98 21.28
CA LYS A 171 1.47 2.43 20.89
C LYS A 171 1.40 1.58 19.63
N CYS A 172 0.34 0.78 19.45
CA CYS A 172 0.15 0.03 18.22
C CYS A 172 0.02 0.96 17.01
N ALA A 173 -0.84 1.98 17.13
CA ALA A 173 -1.03 2.96 16.06
C ALA A 173 0.27 3.70 15.72
N GLU A 174 1.06 4.07 16.74
CA GLU A 174 2.36 4.70 16.56
C GLU A 174 3.37 3.78 15.87
N ALA A 175 3.45 2.52 16.27
CA ALA A 175 4.34 1.54 15.65
C ALA A 175 4.02 1.36 14.15
N LEU A 176 2.73 1.26 13.81
CA LEU A 176 2.28 1.19 12.41
C LEU A 176 2.65 2.46 11.62
N ALA A 177 2.45 3.64 12.21
CA ALA A 177 2.80 4.91 11.58
C ALA A 177 4.31 5.04 11.34
N LEU A 178 5.13 4.65 12.33
CA LEU A 178 6.58 4.60 12.22
C LEU A 178 7.03 3.61 11.15
N ARG A 179 6.42 2.43 11.04
CA ARG A 179 6.71 1.48 9.94
C ARG A 179 6.46 2.06 8.57
N LYS A 180 5.37 2.81 8.39
CA LYS A 180 5.07 3.50 7.12
C LYS A 180 6.10 4.59 6.83
N ALA A 181 6.52 5.33 7.85
CA ALA A 181 7.48 6.41 7.71
C ALA A 181 8.92 5.92 7.52
N PHE A 182 9.32 4.80 8.12
CA PHE A 182 10.69 4.24 8.13
C PHE A 182 10.71 2.75 7.71
N PRO A 183 10.19 2.40 6.52
CA PRO A 183 9.95 0.99 6.15
C PRO A 183 11.24 0.17 6.01
N HIS A 184 12.30 0.76 5.48
CA HIS A 184 13.59 0.09 5.31
C HIS A 184 14.29 -0.13 6.66
N ASP A 185 14.26 0.87 7.54
CA ASP A 185 14.99 0.86 8.80
C ASP A 185 14.32 0.00 9.88
N LEU A 186 12.99 -0.10 9.82
CA LEU A 186 12.19 -0.97 10.70
C LEU A 186 11.94 -2.36 10.09
N ALA A 187 12.49 -2.66 8.92
CA ALA A 187 12.36 -3.97 8.29
C ALA A 187 12.96 -5.08 9.18
N GLY A 188 12.17 -6.13 9.39
CA GLY A 188 12.56 -7.27 10.23
C GLY A 188 12.68 -6.96 11.72
N VAL A 189 12.14 -5.83 12.18
CA VAL A 189 12.06 -5.44 13.59
C VAL A 189 10.58 -5.37 13.97
N TYR A 190 10.14 -6.18 14.94
CA TYR A 190 8.72 -6.29 15.29
C TYR A 190 8.47 -5.82 16.72
N THR A 191 7.36 -5.11 16.94
CA THR A 191 6.91 -4.82 18.31
C THR A 191 6.23 -6.03 18.94
N ALA A 192 6.15 -6.02 20.27
CA ALA A 192 5.46 -7.07 21.02
C ALA A 192 3.99 -7.21 20.61
N GLU A 193 3.36 -6.07 20.34
CA GLU A 193 1.95 -5.97 19.96
C GLU A 193 1.69 -6.52 18.54
N GLU A 194 2.57 -6.28 17.57
CA GLU A 194 2.43 -6.83 16.21
C GLU A 194 2.59 -8.34 16.18
N MET A 195 3.56 -8.87 16.95
CA MET A 195 3.72 -10.31 17.10
C MET A 195 2.53 -10.94 17.80
N ALA A 196 2.00 -10.31 18.84
CA ALA A 196 0.82 -10.81 19.53
C ALA A 196 -0.45 -10.73 18.67
N GLN A 197 -0.57 -9.72 17.81
CA GLN A 197 -1.68 -9.62 16.85
C GLN A 197 -1.63 -10.76 15.83
N ALA A 198 -0.44 -11.16 15.35
CA ALA A 198 -0.29 -12.32 14.48
C ALA A 198 -0.64 -13.65 15.17
N ASP A 199 -0.42 -13.74 16.48
CA ASP A 199 -0.76 -14.91 17.32
C ASP A 199 -2.25 -14.94 17.74
N ASN A 200 -2.97 -13.82 17.65
CA ASN A 200 -4.40 -13.79 17.96
C ASN A 200 -5.14 -14.68 16.93
N PRO A 201 -6.02 -15.60 17.37
CA PRO A 201 -6.83 -16.36 16.43
C PRO A 201 -7.65 -15.36 15.63
N ALA A 202 -7.34 -15.21 14.34
CA ALA A 202 -8.18 -14.44 13.44
C ALA A 202 -9.62 -14.95 13.61
N PRO A 203 -10.66 -14.07 13.62
CA PRO A 203 -12.03 -14.55 13.57
C PRO A 203 -12.10 -15.55 12.42
N GLU A 204 -12.56 -16.77 12.71
CA GLU A 204 -12.57 -17.88 11.76
C GLU A 204 -13.11 -17.35 10.43
N ARG A 205 -12.21 -17.15 9.44
CA ARG A 205 -12.63 -17.18 8.05
C ARG A 205 -13.20 -18.57 7.94
N HIS A 206 -14.51 -18.67 7.83
CA HIS A 206 -15.19 -19.92 7.56
C HIS A 206 -14.72 -20.35 6.18
N LEU A 207 -13.56 -21.00 6.14
CA LEU A 207 -13.08 -21.69 4.96
C LEU A 207 -14.14 -22.76 4.73
N ARG A 208 -14.86 -22.64 3.62
CA ARG A 208 -15.82 -23.64 3.19
C ARG A 208 -15.13 -25.00 3.27
N LYS A 209 -15.64 -25.89 4.12
CA LYS A 209 -15.16 -27.27 4.17
C LYS A 209 -15.45 -27.91 2.82
N VAL A 210 -14.39 -28.22 2.08
CA VAL A 210 -14.46 -29.01 0.86
C VAL A 210 -14.96 -30.41 1.24
N GLN A 211 -16.05 -30.86 0.64
CA GLN A 211 -16.61 -32.19 0.95
C GLN A 211 -15.74 -33.29 0.32
N PRO A 212 -15.65 -34.49 0.90
CA PRO A 212 -14.91 -35.60 0.29
C PRO A 212 -15.46 -35.92 -1.11
N GLY A 213 -14.67 -35.66 -2.16
CA GLY A 213 -15.08 -35.80 -3.56
C GLY A 213 -15.20 -34.48 -4.33
N GLU A 214 -15.12 -33.34 -3.65
CA GLU A 214 -14.97 -32.03 -4.29
C GLU A 214 -13.48 -31.84 -4.61
N GLY A 215 -13.15 -31.73 -5.90
CA GLY A 215 -11.77 -31.63 -6.38
C GLY A 215 -11.07 -30.40 -5.80
N ASP A 216 -9.76 -30.50 -5.62
CA ASP A 216 -8.94 -29.40 -5.08
C ASP A 216 -9.15 -28.14 -5.93
N PRO A 217 -9.64 -27.03 -5.36
CA PRO A 217 -9.83 -25.78 -6.11
C PRO A 217 -8.52 -25.17 -6.63
N TRP A 218 -7.37 -25.73 -6.26
CA TRP A 218 -6.02 -25.34 -6.70
C TRP A 218 -5.23 -26.47 -7.36
N ALA A 219 -5.84 -27.63 -7.62
CA ALA A 219 -5.24 -28.63 -8.49
C ALA A 219 -5.22 -28.08 -9.92
N ASN A 220 -4.07 -27.55 -10.31
CA ASN A 220 -3.73 -27.35 -11.71
C ASN A 220 -3.48 -28.72 -12.34
N ASP A 221 -4.55 -29.43 -12.67
CA ASP A 221 -4.48 -30.28 -13.86
C ASP A 221 -4.26 -29.34 -15.03
N GLY A 222 -3.22 -29.60 -15.82
CA GLY A 222 -2.78 -28.79 -16.95
C GLY A 222 -3.78 -28.76 -18.13
N GLN A 223 -5.04 -28.47 -17.86
CA GLN A 223 -6.06 -28.15 -18.84
C GLN A 223 -6.37 -26.66 -18.77
N GLN A 224 -6.06 -26.00 -19.88
CA GLN A 224 -6.46 -24.67 -20.31
C GLN A 224 -7.66 -24.11 -19.53
N GLY A 225 -7.36 -23.35 -18.48
CA GLY A 225 -8.35 -22.68 -17.64
C GLY A 225 -9.07 -21.58 -18.42
N THR A 226 -10.37 -21.78 -18.67
CA THR A 226 -11.31 -20.72 -19.01
C THR A 226 -11.50 -19.83 -17.77
N THR A 227 -10.66 -18.81 -17.65
CA THR A 227 -10.96 -17.67 -16.78
C THR A 227 -12.21 -17.00 -17.33
N ALA A 228 -13.35 -17.21 -16.68
CA ALA A 228 -14.61 -16.57 -17.00
C ALA A 228 -14.51 -15.07 -16.68
N VAL A 229 -13.99 -14.32 -17.65
CA VAL A 229 -14.20 -12.87 -17.74
C VAL A 229 -15.69 -12.66 -17.93
N LYS A 230 -16.32 -11.77 -17.16
CA LYS A 230 -17.75 -11.47 -17.30
C LYS A 230 -17.98 -10.96 -18.75
N GLY A 231 -18.78 -11.69 -19.54
CA GLY A 231 -18.95 -11.44 -20.97
C GLY A 231 -18.02 -12.24 -21.90
N ARG A 232 -17.27 -13.24 -21.40
CA ARG A 232 -16.51 -14.18 -22.25
C ARG A 232 -17.20 -15.54 -22.27
N SER A 233 -17.88 -15.83 -23.37
CA SER A 233 -18.51 -17.13 -23.62
C SER A 233 -17.65 -18.02 -24.52
N GLN A 234 -17.67 -19.33 -24.26
CA GLN A 234 -16.94 -20.31 -25.07
C GLN A 234 -17.38 -20.28 -26.56
N PRO A 235 -18.68 -20.16 -26.89
CA PRO A 235 -19.12 -20.01 -28.29
C PRO A 235 -18.50 -18.80 -28.99
N ALA A 236 -18.35 -17.66 -28.30
CA ALA A 236 -17.71 -16.49 -28.86
C ALA A 236 -16.21 -16.73 -29.13
N GLN A 237 -15.52 -17.40 -28.21
CA GLN A 237 -14.11 -17.75 -28.38
C GLN A 237 -13.89 -18.74 -29.54
N ASP A 238 -14.76 -19.73 -29.69
CA ASP A 238 -14.68 -20.72 -30.78
C ASP A 238 -14.81 -20.02 -32.15
N ILE A 239 -15.73 -19.05 -32.28
CA ILE A 239 -15.87 -18.24 -33.50
C ILE A 239 -14.60 -17.41 -33.77
N ALA A 240 -14.01 -16.81 -32.72
CA ALA A 240 -12.77 -16.04 -32.86
C ALA A 240 -11.59 -16.90 -33.32
N ASP A 241 -11.47 -18.13 -32.80
CA ASP A 241 -10.39 -19.05 -33.13
C ASP A 241 -10.51 -19.56 -34.58
N VAL A 242 -11.73 -19.84 -35.05
CA VAL A 242 -11.99 -20.18 -36.47
C VAL A 242 -11.66 -19.00 -37.38
N ALA A 243 -12.02 -17.78 -36.99
CA ALA A 243 -11.70 -16.57 -37.77
C ALA A 243 -10.18 -16.29 -37.83
N ALA A 244 -9.42 -16.64 -36.78
CA ALA A 244 -7.96 -16.51 -36.77
C ALA A 244 -7.30 -17.42 -37.82
N GLN A 245 -7.81 -18.64 -37.98
CA GLN A 245 -7.27 -19.65 -38.90
C GLN A 245 -7.77 -19.50 -40.34
N THR A 246 -8.79 -18.67 -40.55
CA THR A 246 -9.40 -18.45 -41.86
C THR A 246 -8.62 -17.41 -42.67
N SER A 247 -8.31 -17.75 -43.93
CA SER A 247 -7.63 -16.84 -44.88
C SER A 247 -8.58 -16.22 -45.93
N ASN A 248 -9.89 -16.48 -45.83
CA ASN A 248 -10.90 -16.00 -46.76
C ASN A 248 -11.81 -14.95 -46.09
N GLN A 249 -11.88 -13.75 -46.67
CA GLN A 249 -12.75 -12.67 -46.19
C GLN A 249 -14.24 -13.05 -46.15
N GLY A 250 -14.73 -13.82 -47.13
CA GLY A 250 -16.13 -14.25 -47.18
C GLY A 250 -16.53 -15.09 -45.97
N ALA A 251 -15.67 -16.03 -45.59
CA ALA A 251 -15.90 -16.89 -44.43
C ALA A 251 -15.89 -16.10 -43.10
N VAL A 252 -15.05 -15.06 -42.98
CA VAL A 252 -15.09 -14.17 -41.79
C VAL A 252 -16.38 -13.35 -41.71
N LYS A 253 -16.95 -12.94 -42.87
CA LYS A 253 -18.26 -12.27 -42.91
C LYS A 253 -19.41 -13.20 -42.49
N ASP A 254 -19.31 -14.48 -42.80
CA ASP A 254 -20.30 -15.48 -42.40
C ASP A 254 -20.24 -15.73 -40.88
N LEU A 255 -19.04 -15.84 -40.32
CA LEU A 255 -18.82 -15.93 -38.88
C LEU A 255 -19.34 -14.70 -38.13
N TYR A 256 -19.19 -13.50 -38.71
CA TYR A 256 -19.77 -12.27 -38.13
C TYR A 256 -21.31 -12.32 -38.11
N ARG A 257 -21.94 -12.81 -39.18
CA ARG A 257 -23.41 -12.97 -39.22
C ARG A 257 -23.89 -13.98 -38.20
N GLN A 258 -23.19 -15.11 -38.09
CA GLN A 258 -23.49 -16.13 -37.08
C GLN A 258 -23.37 -15.56 -35.66
N ALA A 259 -22.26 -14.90 -35.32
CA ALA A 259 -22.06 -14.30 -34.01
C ALA A 259 -23.10 -13.23 -33.67
N ARG A 260 -23.58 -12.48 -34.67
CA ARG A 260 -24.66 -11.51 -34.49
C ARG A 260 -25.98 -12.17 -34.17
N ASP A 261 -26.36 -13.19 -34.94
CA ASP A 261 -27.65 -13.85 -34.81
C ASP A 261 -27.73 -14.64 -33.48
N GLU A 262 -26.58 -15.10 -32.97
CA GLU A 262 -26.43 -15.72 -31.65
C GLU A 262 -26.25 -14.71 -30.49
N GLY A 263 -26.19 -13.40 -30.78
CA GLY A 263 -26.08 -12.34 -29.77
C GLY A 263 -24.69 -12.19 -29.13
N LEU A 264 -23.65 -12.71 -29.76
CA LEU A 264 -22.30 -12.86 -29.20
C LEU A 264 -21.33 -11.73 -29.56
N LEU A 265 -21.73 -10.71 -30.33
CA LEU A 265 -20.80 -9.69 -30.83
C LEU A 265 -20.13 -8.86 -29.74
N ALA A 266 -20.82 -8.61 -28.62
CA ALA A 266 -20.31 -7.85 -27.48
C ALA A 266 -19.52 -8.74 -26.50
N GLU A 267 -19.39 -10.05 -26.79
CA GLU A 267 -18.66 -10.96 -25.92
C GLU A 267 -17.15 -10.73 -26.08
N THR A 268 -16.45 -10.76 -24.97
CA THR A 268 -15.00 -10.63 -24.88
C THR A 268 -14.33 -11.94 -25.28
N VAL A 269 -13.45 -11.88 -26.27
CA VAL A 269 -12.61 -13.00 -26.72
C VAL A 269 -11.14 -12.68 -26.51
N LYS A 270 -10.32 -13.72 -26.38
CA LYS A 270 -8.87 -13.59 -26.29
C LYS A 270 -8.24 -13.88 -27.64
N VAL A 271 -7.54 -12.92 -28.20
CA VAL A 271 -6.84 -13.03 -29.50
C VAL A 271 -5.42 -12.53 -29.30
N ASP A 272 -4.42 -13.30 -29.75
CA ASP A 272 -2.99 -12.93 -29.69
C ASP A 272 -2.51 -12.44 -28.31
N ARG A 273 -3.08 -13.03 -27.25
CA ARG A 273 -2.83 -12.71 -25.83
C ARG A 273 -3.46 -11.41 -25.31
N GLU A 274 -4.22 -10.69 -26.12
CA GLU A 274 -5.02 -9.54 -25.72
C GLU A 274 -6.52 -9.89 -25.65
N LEU A 275 -7.30 -9.06 -24.95
CA LEU A 275 -8.77 -9.18 -24.88
C LEU A 275 -9.42 -8.18 -25.82
N SER A 276 -10.42 -8.62 -26.59
CA SER A 276 -11.16 -7.77 -27.53
C SER A 276 -12.62 -8.22 -27.61
N GLU A 277 -13.52 -7.33 -28.01
CA GLU A 277 -14.90 -7.72 -28.33
C GLU A 277 -14.95 -8.52 -29.65
N LEU A 278 -15.70 -9.62 -29.69
CA LEU A 278 -15.77 -10.52 -30.84
C LEU A 278 -16.14 -9.78 -32.13
N GLY A 279 -17.13 -8.88 -32.06
CA GLY A 279 -17.56 -8.09 -33.20
C GLY A 279 -16.45 -7.18 -33.74
N ALA A 280 -15.71 -6.51 -32.86
CA ALA A 280 -14.58 -5.65 -33.24
C ALA A 280 -13.45 -6.47 -33.89
N TYR A 281 -13.14 -7.64 -33.31
CA TYR A 281 -12.13 -8.54 -33.83
C TYR A 281 -12.47 -9.07 -35.24
N LEU A 282 -13.69 -9.57 -35.45
CA LEU A 282 -14.11 -10.12 -36.75
C LEU A 282 -14.11 -9.06 -37.86
N ILE A 283 -14.50 -7.82 -37.55
CA ILE A 283 -14.43 -6.69 -38.48
C ILE A 283 -12.97 -6.39 -38.86
N ALA A 284 -12.08 -6.31 -37.87
CA ALA A 284 -10.66 -6.07 -38.09
C ALA A 284 -10.03 -7.18 -38.96
N ARG A 285 -10.33 -8.44 -38.65
CA ARG A 285 -9.86 -9.60 -39.40
C ARG A 285 -10.37 -9.61 -40.85
N GLY A 286 -11.64 -9.29 -41.06
CA GLY A 286 -12.23 -9.17 -42.40
C GLY A 286 -11.62 -8.04 -43.23
N LYS A 287 -11.18 -6.95 -42.59
CA LYS A 287 -10.43 -5.88 -43.27
C LYS A 287 -9.01 -6.30 -43.65
N GLN A 288 -8.32 -7.02 -42.77
CA GLN A 288 -6.97 -7.54 -43.04
C GLN A 288 -6.94 -8.54 -44.20
N LEU A 289 -8.00 -9.33 -44.38
CA LEU A 289 -8.14 -10.29 -45.47
C LEU A 289 -8.74 -9.68 -46.75
N ALA A 290 -9.11 -8.39 -46.73
CA ALA A 290 -9.49 -7.68 -47.94
C ALA A 290 -8.22 -7.37 -48.75
N ALA A 291 -8.16 -7.78 -50.02
CA ALA A 291 -7.07 -7.37 -50.89
C ALA A 291 -6.97 -5.83 -50.95
N PRO A 292 -5.77 -5.23 -50.96
CA PRO A 292 -5.63 -3.79 -51.12
C PRO A 292 -6.23 -3.37 -52.47
N ALA A 293 -7.03 -2.30 -52.46
CA ALA A 293 -7.54 -1.69 -53.69
C ALA A 293 -6.35 -1.20 -54.54
N PRO A 294 -6.39 -1.31 -55.88
CA PRO A 294 -5.28 -0.89 -56.73
C PRO A 294 -5.06 0.62 -56.61
N GLU A 295 -3.82 1.01 -56.35
CA GLU A 295 -3.38 2.41 -56.24
C GLU A 295 -3.67 3.18 -57.54
N LYS A 296 -4.31 4.34 -57.39
CA LYS A 296 -4.33 5.35 -58.44
C LYS A 296 -2.96 6.02 -58.47
N THR A 297 -2.23 5.78 -59.56
CA THR A 297 -1.09 6.59 -59.97
C THR A 297 -1.54 8.02 -60.25
N GLY A 298 -0.89 8.99 -59.59
CA GLY A 298 -1.18 10.41 -59.73
C GLY A 298 0.01 11.24 -59.25
N ASP A 299 0.87 11.56 -60.20
CA ASP A 299 2.03 12.44 -60.18
C ASP A 299 1.72 13.85 -59.62
N GLY A 300 2.70 14.50 -58.99
CA GLY A 300 2.61 15.93 -58.63
C GLY A 300 3.35 16.38 -57.36
N SER A 301 4.67 16.58 -57.48
CA SER A 301 5.56 17.53 -56.78
C SER A 301 5.05 18.37 -55.57
N GLY A 302 5.84 18.44 -54.49
CA GLY A 302 5.76 19.57 -53.55
C GLY A 302 6.49 19.44 -52.21
N GLU A 303 7.82 19.41 -52.25
CA GLU A 303 8.77 20.01 -51.27
C GLU A 303 8.83 19.55 -49.78
N VAL A 304 10.05 19.19 -49.42
CA VAL A 304 10.63 18.69 -48.15
C VAL A 304 10.90 19.84 -47.17
N ILE A 305 10.77 19.66 -45.83
CA ILE A 305 11.83 19.95 -44.83
C ILE A 305 11.65 19.06 -43.57
N GLU A 306 12.65 18.22 -43.30
CA GLU A 306 12.93 17.55 -42.01
C GLU A 306 13.86 18.41 -41.12
N GLY A 307 13.78 18.24 -39.80
CA GLY A 307 14.78 18.66 -38.82
C GLY A 307 14.35 18.24 -37.41
N GLU A 308 14.71 17.05 -36.96
CA GLU A 308 15.88 16.75 -36.10
C GLU A 308 15.72 17.25 -34.65
N ILE A 309 15.54 16.32 -33.71
CA ILE A 309 15.60 16.54 -32.26
C ILE A 309 16.97 16.02 -31.79
N VAL A 310 17.82 16.93 -31.30
CA VAL A 310 19.08 16.61 -30.63
C VAL A 310 18.88 16.74 -29.11
N GLU A 311 19.11 15.64 -28.40
CA GLU A 311 19.29 15.63 -26.95
C GLU A 311 20.65 16.24 -26.57
N THR A 312 20.66 17.13 -25.57
CA THR A 312 21.86 17.42 -24.77
C THR A 312 21.50 17.50 -23.30
N LEU A 313 22.16 16.67 -22.49
CA LEU A 313 22.18 16.68 -21.03
C LEU A 313 23.11 17.81 -20.51
N SER A 314 22.67 18.54 -19.48
CA SER A 314 23.50 19.41 -18.64
C SER A 314 22.83 19.63 -17.27
N GLU A 315 23.65 19.70 -16.22
CA GLU A 315 23.35 19.56 -14.79
C GLU A 315 22.57 20.73 -14.11
N GLY A 316 21.58 20.41 -13.26
CA GLY A 316 20.98 21.20 -12.16
C GLY A 316 20.13 22.45 -12.49
N PRO A 317 19.19 22.95 -11.64
CA PRO A 317 18.84 22.60 -10.25
C PRO A 317 17.34 22.26 -10.02
N SER A 318 16.99 21.93 -8.77
CA SER A 318 15.64 21.72 -8.20
C SER A 318 14.49 22.46 -8.91
N VAL A 319 13.59 21.70 -9.55
CA VAL A 319 12.29 22.20 -10.02
C VAL A 319 11.35 22.18 -8.82
N VAL A 320 10.99 23.37 -8.33
CA VAL A 320 9.72 23.56 -7.64
C VAL A 320 8.65 23.24 -8.67
N GLU A 321 7.92 22.13 -8.52
CA GLU A 321 6.79 21.81 -9.40
C GLU A 321 5.83 23.01 -9.36
N GLY A 322 5.66 23.65 -10.52
CA GLY A 322 4.70 24.73 -10.68
C GLY A 322 3.27 24.22 -10.42
N PRO A 323 2.31 25.15 -10.20
CA PRO A 323 0.91 24.77 -10.01
C PRO A 323 0.45 23.91 -11.19
N SER A 324 -0.23 22.81 -10.88
CA SER A 324 -0.80 21.93 -11.91
C SER A 324 -1.83 22.69 -12.75
N GLU A 325 -2.17 22.17 -13.93
CA GLU A 325 -3.22 22.78 -14.76
C GLU A 325 -4.57 22.90 -14.03
N ALA A 326 -4.83 21.99 -13.08
CA ALA A 326 -6.02 22.03 -12.24
C ALA A 326 -5.93 23.17 -11.21
N ASP A 327 -4.77 23.40 -10.59
CA ASP A 327 -4.57 24.50 -9.62
C ASP A 327 -4.73 25.87 -10.29
N VAL A 328 -4.21 26.01 -11.52
CA VAL A 328 -4.37 27.24 -12.32
C VAL A 328 -5.84 27.46 -12.67
N ALA A 329 -6.55 26.40 -13.07
CA ALA A 329 -7.97 26.47 -13.42
C ALA A 329 -8.85 26.76 -12.20
N GLU A 330 -8.54 26.19 -11.03
CA GLU A 330 -9.25 26.46 -9.78
C GLU A 330 -9.08 27.92 -9.35
N HIS A 331 -7.87 28.46 -9.43
CA HIS A 331 -7.61 29.86 -9.11
C HIS A 331 -8.40 30.82 -10.03
N GLN A 332 -8.49 30.50 -11.32
CA GLN A 332 -9.29 31.26 -12.29
C GLN A 332 -10.79 31.18 -11.97
N LEU A 333 -11.30 30.00 -11.64
CA LEU A 333 -12.70 29.80 -11.24
C LEU A 333 -13.05 30.62 -10.00
N ARG A 334 -12.22 30.56 -8.95
CA ARG A 334 -12.43 31.32 -7.71
C ARG A 334 -12.37 32.84 -7.94
N THR A 335 -11.51 33.29 -8.85
CA THR A 335 -11.43 34.71 -9.23
C THR A 335 -12.69 35.15 -9.99
N ALA A 336 -13.17 34.33 -10.93
CA ALA A 336 -14.39 34.60 -11.68
C ALA A 336 -15.64 34.60 -10.78
N ALA A 337 -15.75 33.65 -9.86
CA ALA A 337 -16.84 33.58 -8.89
C ALA A 337 -16.90 34.82 -7.99
N LYS A 338 -15.73 35.29 -7.51
CA LYS A 338 -15.65 36.53 -6.73
C LYS A 338 -16.05 37.76 -7.54
N ALA A 339 -15.67 37.83 -8.82
CA ALA A 339 -16.08 38.90 -9.72
C ALA A 339 -17.59 38.87 -10.01
N ALA A 340 -18.19 37.67 -10.06
CA ALA A 340 -19.63 37.46 -10.23
C ALA A 340 -20.44 37.61 -8.93
N GLY A 341 -19.79 37.82 -7.77
CA GLY A 341 -20.45 37.94 -6.48
C GLY A 341 -21.04 36.63 -5.94
N LEU A 342 -20.49 35.48 -6.34
CA LEU A 342 -20.94 34.16 -5.91
C LEU A 342 -20.23 33.72 -4.63
N ASP A 343 -20.89 33.90 -3.49
CA ASP A 343 -20.33 33.59 -2.17
C ASP A 343 -20.39 32.09 -1.80
N ASN A 344 -21.10 31.27 -2.56
CA ASN A 344 -21.33 29.83 -2.32
C ASN A 344 -20.74 28.91 -3.41
N LEU A 345 -19.66 29.34 -4.07
CA LEU A 345 -19.03 28.63 -5.19
C LEU A 345 -18.84 27.12 -4.97
N ASP A 346 -18.29 26.71 -3.83
CA ASP A 346 -17.99 25.28 -3.58
C ASP A 346 -19.28 24.44 -3.57
N ALA A 347 -20.39 24.97 -3.03
CA ALA A 347 -21.68 24.29 -2.99
C ALA A 347 -22.38 24.26 -4.37
N GLU A 348 -22.32 25.35 -5.13
CA GLU A 348 -22.88 25.43 -6.49
C GLU A 348 -22.13 24.49 -7.45
N PHE A 349 -20.81 24.41 -7.31
CA PHE A 349 -19.98 23.52 -8.10
C PHE A 349 -20.29 22.06 -7.78
N GLU A 350 -20.35 21.69 -6.50
CA GLU A 350 -20.70 20.33 -6.08
C GLU A 350 -22.13 19.95 -6.49
N GLN A 351 -23.08 20.88 -6.46
CA GLN A 351 -24.43 20.67 -6.95
C GLN A 351 -24.49 20.45 -8.47
N SER A 352 -23.63 21.13 -9.25
CA SER A 352 -23.64 21.07 -10.71
C SER A 352 -22.86 19.86 -11.26
N TYR A 353 -21.73 19.51 -10.63
CA TYR A 353 -20.80 18.50 -11.12
C TYR A 353 -20.76 17.23 -10.25
N GLY A 354 -21.43 17.21 -9.09
CA GLY A 354 -21.54 16.05 -8.20
C GLY A 354 -20.24 15.69 -7.47
N ILE A 355 -19.22 16.55 -7.55
CA ILE A 355 -17.90 16.38 -6.91
C ILE A 355 -17.41 17.71 -6.34
N PRO A 356 -16.60 17.70 -5.25
CA PRO A 356 -15.96 18.90 -4.75
C PRO A 356 -14.92 19.46 -5.74
N ILE A 357 -14.71 20.79 -5.74
CA ILE A 357 -13.73 21.48 -6.59
C ILE A 357 -12.32 20.86 -6.47
N ALA A 358 -11.92 20.48 -5.26
CA ALA A 358 -10.61 19.85 -5.00
C ALA A 358 -10.40 18.48 -5.67
N GLN A 359 -11.46 17.87 -6.22
CA GLN A 359 -11.43 16.60 -6.95
C GLN A 359 -11.74 16.77 -8.45
N ALA A 360 -12.00 17.99 -8.90
CA ALA A 360 -12.38 18.28 -10.28
C ALA A 360 -11.15 18.38 -11.19
N GLY A 361 -11.31 17.93 -12.43
CA GLY A 361 -10.28 18.10 -13.46
C GLY A 361 -10.27 19.52 -14.04
N ALA A 362 -9.14 19.93 -14.63
CA ALA A 362 -8.98 21.27 -15.23
C ALA A 362 -10.06 21.63 -16.26
N GLN A 363 -10.59 20.65 -16.99
CA GLN A 363 -11.66 20.86 -17.98
C GLN A 363 -12.97 21.31 -17.32
N GLN A 364 -13.43 20.62 -16.27
CA GLN A 364 -14.68 20.94 -15.56
C GLN A 364 -14.60 22.32 -14.89
N LEU A 365 -13.44 22.67 -14.35
CA LEU A 365 -13.17 23.98 -13.75
C LEU A 365 -13.24 25.12 -14.79
N ARG A 366 -12.68 24.89 -15.98
CA ARG A 366 -12.74 25.86 -17.10
C ARG A 366 -14.17 26.01 -17.65
N GLU A 367 -14.93 24.92 -17.75
CA GLU A 367 -16.34 24.94 -18.17
C GLU A 367 -17.20 25.82 -17.22
N MET A 368 -17.07 25.62 -15.90
CA MET A 368 -17.79 26.46 -14.93
C MET A 368 -17.31 27.92 -14.97
N THR A 369 -16.01 28.16 -15.17
CA THR A 369 -15.46 29.50 -15.33
C THR A 369 -16.03 30.21 -16.56
N ALA A 370 -16.20 29.50 -17.67
CA ALA A 370 -16.80 30.01 -18.91
C ALA A 370 -18.28 30.39 -18.71
N ILE A 371 -19.03 29.59 -17.94
CA ILE A 371 -20.42 29.90 -17.55
C ILE A 371 -20.49 31.18 -16.71
N LEU A 372 -19.63 31.31 -15.69
CA LEU A 372 -19.61 32.49 -14.80
C LEU A 372 -19.16 33.78 -15.51
N THR A 373 -18.32 33.66 -16.54
CA THR A 373 -17.79 34.80 -17.31
C THR A 373 -18.59 35.10 -18.58
N GLY A 374 -19.69 34.37 -18.83
CA GLY A 374 -20.59 34.61 -19.96
C GLY A 374 -20.05 34.22 -21.34
N HIS A 375 -18.99 33.41 -21.40
CA HIS A 375 -18.43 32.88 -22.65
C HIS A 375 -18.93 31.44 -22.86
N ALA A 376 -20.22 31.27 -23.16
CA ALA A 376 -20.73 29.96 -23.58
C ALA A 376 -20.25 29.65 -25.02
N ALA A 377 -19.61 28.50 -25.22
CA ALA A 377 -19.41 27.89 -26.53
C ALA A 377 -20.42 26.75 -26.72
#